data_AF-A0A8K0G2W8-F1
#
_entry.id   AF-A0A8K0G2W8-F1
#
_cell.length_a   1.000
_cell.length_b   1.000
_cell.length_c   1.000
_cell.angle_alpha   90.00
_cell.angle_beta   90.00
_cell.angle_gamma   90.00
#
_symmetry.space_group_name_H-M   'P 1'
#
loop_
_entity.id
_entity.type
_entity.pdbx_description
1 polymer ?
#
loop_
_entity_poly.entity_id
_entity_poly.type
_entity_poly.pdbx_seq_one_letter_code
_entity_poly.pdbx_strand_id
1 'polypeptide(L)' 'LVLILLNSNTLHILHIFSGAKFGLMEIKIGLVRILSEFEVKRSADTPVPIEFETKCLLVASKVGLPMKFSRVTD' A
#
# COMPACT_ATOMS: atom_id res chain seq x y z
N LEU A 1 5.00 12.78 38.93
CA LEU A 1 6.09 12.30 38.08
C LEU A 1 5.73 11.01 37.31
N VAL A 2 5.03 10.04 37.92
CA VAL A 2 4.62 8.78 37.27
C VAL A 2 3.56 8.94 36.16
N LEU A 3 2.63 9.91 36.28
CA LEU A 3 1.61 10.18 35.26
C LEU A 3 2.13 10.83 33.96
N ILE A 4 3.31 11.46 33.97
CA ILE A 4 3.90 12.07 32.77
C ILE A 4 4.63 11.03 31.91
N LEU A 5 5.23 10.00 32.54
CA LEU A 5 5.92 8.92 31.84
C LEU A 5 4.97 7.90 31.18
N LEU A 6 3.75 7.72 31.72
CA LEU A 6 2.68 6.93 31.08
C LEU A 6 2.05 7.64 29.87
N ASN A 7 2.12 8.97 29.81
CA ASN A 7 1.55 9.76 28.73
C ASN A 7 2.42 9.70 27.47
N SER A 8 3.74 9.85 27.59
CA SER A 8 4.61 9.99 26.42
C SER A 8 4.67 8.74 25.51
N ASN A 9 4.68 7.53 26.09
CA ASN A 9 4.68 6.28 25.29
C ASN A 9 3.29 5.93 24.73
N THR A 10 2.21 6.17 25.50
CA THR A 10 0.84 5.89 25.06
C THR A 10 0.39 6.84 23.95
N LEU A 11 0.78 8.12 24.02
CA LEU A 11 0.50 9.12 22.98
C LEU A 11 1.20 8.77 21.66
N HIS A 12 2.42 8.22 21.73
CA HIS A 12 3.19 7.80 20.55
C HIS A 12 2.56 6.57 19.86
N ILE A 13 2.02 5.62 20.63
CA ILE A 13 1.34 4.43 20.11
C ILE A 13 -0.04 4.79 19.51
N LEU A 14 -0.75 5.74 20.13
CA LEU A 14 -2.07 6.19 19.66
C LEU A 14 -2.00 6.86 18.28
N HIS A 15 -0.92 7.58 17.97
CA HIS A 15 -0.74 8.22 16.67
C HIS A 15 -0.50 7.20 15.55
N ILE A 16 0.28 6.14 15.81
CA ILE A 16 0.57 5.07 14.85
C ILE A 16 -0.71 4.27 14.49
N PHE A 17 -1.56 4.01 15.49
CA PHE A 17 -2.77 3.22 15.31
C PHE A 17 -3.83 3.89 14.43
N SER A 18 -3.99 5.22 14.57
CA SER A 18 -4.95 5.98 13.75
C SER A 18 -4.56 5.99 12.27
N GLY A 19 -3.26 6.14 11.97
CA GLY A 19 -2.75 6.17 10.60
C GLY A 19 -2.90 4.83 9.86
N ALA A 20 -2.63 3.70 10.52
CA ALA A 20 -2.66 2.38 9.88
C ALA A 20 -4.06 1.99 9.38
N LYS A 21 -5.10 2.26 10.16
CA LYS A 21 -6.49 1.97 9.79
C LYS A 21 -6.97 2.86 8.64
N PHE A 22 -6.61 4.14 8.70
CA PHE A 22 -6.95 5.11 7.66
C PHE A 22 -6.26 4.74 6.33
N GLY A 23 -4.95 4.47 6.35
CA GLY A 23 -4.21 4.06 5.16
C GLY A 23 -4.76 2.75 4.55
N LEU A 24 -5.17 1.78 5.37
CA LEU A 24 -5.80 0.56 4.87
C LEU A 24 -7.14 0.85 4.17
N MET A 25 -7.95 1.76 4.70
CA MET A 25 -9.23 2.14 4.10
C MET A 25 -9.01 2.84 2.76
N GLU A 26 -8.08 3.79 2.69
CA GLU A 26 -7.73 4.49 1.45
C GLU A 26 -7.23 3.53 0.37
N ILE A 27 -6.33 2.60 0.73
CA ILE A 27 -5.81 1.60 -0.22
C ILE A 27 -6.93 0.70 -0.74
N LYS A 28 -7.84 0.25 0.12
CA LYS A 28 -8.98 -0.59 -0.31
C LYS A 28 -9.88 0.14 -1.29
N ILE A 29 -10.26 1.38 -0.97
CA ILE A 29 -11.12 2.18 -1.85
C ILE A 29 -10.42 2.47 -3.17
N GLY A 30 -9.14 2.88 -3.13
CA GLY A 30 -8.35 3.12 -4.33
C GLY A 30 -8.24 1.87 -5.21
N LEU A 31 -7.96 0.71 -4.61
CA LEU A 31 -7.85 -0.56 -5.32
C LEU A 31 -9.17 -0.99 -5.96
N VAL A 32 -10.29 -0.93 -5.22
CA VAL A 32 -11.62 -1.26 -5.75
C VAL A 32 -11.96 -0.34 -6.92
N ARG A 33 -11.68 0.95 -6.81
CA ARG A 33 -11.95 1.91 -7.88
C ARG A 33 -11.12 1.63 -9.13
N ILE A 34 -9.82 1.33 -8.97
CA ILE A 34 -8.95 0.95 -10.08
C ILE A 34 -9.49 -0.31 -10.76
N LEU A 35 -9.86 -1.35 -10.00
CA LEU A 35 -10.37 -2.60 -10.57
C LEU A 35 -11.78 -2.47 -11.17
N SER A 36 -12.57 -1.51 -10.70
CA SER A 36 -13.93 -1.26 -11.21
C SER A 36 -13.92 -0.42 -12.50
N GLU A 37 -12.99 0.53 -12.62
CA GLU A 37 -12.94 1.45 -13.76
C GLU A 37 -11.88 1.06 -14.80
N PHE A 38 -10.91 0.21 -14.44
CA PHE A 38 -9.77 -0.14 -15.30
C PHE A 38 -9.51 -1.65 -15.33
N GLU A 39 -9.33 -2.16 -16.55
CA GLU A 39 -8.77 -3.47 -16.79
C GLU A 39 -7.24 -3.37 -16.72
N VAL A 40 -6.65 -4.17 -15.85
CA VAL A 40 -5.20 -4.19 -15.61
C VAL A 40 -4.63 -5.49 -16.18
N LYS A 41 -3.71 -5.39 -17.15
CA LYS A 41 -3.04 -6.52 -17.79
C LYS A 41 -1.53 -6.44 -17.62
N ARG A 42 -0.87 -7.59 -17.46
CA ARG A 42 0.60 -7.67 -17.50
C ARG A 42 1.13 -7.24 -18.86
N SER A 43 2.24 -6.51 -18.88
CA SER A 43 3.01 -6.28 -20.11
C SER A 43 3.87 -7.49 -20.44
N ALA A 44 4.45 -7.52 -21.64
CA ALA A 44 5.47 -8.50 -22.00
C ALA A 44 6.72 -8.36 -21.10
N ASP A 45 6.96 -7.16 -20.58
CA ASP A 45 8.11 -6.80 -19.76
C ASP A 45 7.89 -7.05 -18.27
N THR A 46 6.72 -7.57 -17.87
CA THR A 46 6.44 -7.89 -16.47
C THR A 46 7.26 -9.13 -16.07
N PRO A 47 8.18 -9.03 -15.09
CA PRO A 47 9.00 -10.16 -14.68
C PRO A 47 8.14 -11.27 -14.06
N VAL A 48 8.34 -12.50 -14.51
CA VAL A 48 7.73 -13.71 -13.96
C VAL A 48 8.85 -14.73 -13.74
N PRO A 49 9.23 -15.05 -12.49
CA PRO A 49 8.66 -14.60 -11.21
C PRO A 49 9.00 -13.14 -10.85
N ILE A 50 8.16 -12.52 -10.01
CA ILE A 50 8.39 -11.16 -9.52
C ILE A 50 9.52 -11.18 -8.48
N GLU A 51 10.58 -10.42 -8.72
CA GLU A 51 11.67 -10.23 -7.76
C GLU A 51 11.36 -9.09 -6.80
N PHE A 52 11.25 -9.40 -5.50
CA PHE A 52 11.00 -8.39 -4.46
C PHE A 52 12.30 -7.80 -3.91
N GLU A 53 12.27 -6.50 -3.59
CA GLU A 53 13.37 -5.83 -2.91
C GLU A 53 13.30 -6.08 -1.40
N THR A 54 14.29 -6.80 -0.89
CA THR A 54 14.40 -7.16 0.54
C THR A 54 14.74 -5.99 1.47
N LYS A 55 15.24 -4.86 0.94
CA LYS A 55 15.68 -3.71 1.76
C LYS A 55 14.64 -2.60 1.91
N CYS A 56 13.44 -2.78 1.34
CA CYS A 56 12.41 -1.75 1.38
C CYS A 56 11.51 -1.91 2.61
N LEU A 57 11.09 -0.78 3.20
CA LEU A 57 10.12 -0.76 4.31
C LEU A 57 8.73 -1.29 3.88
N LEU A 58 8.45 -1.26 2.58
CA LEU A 58 7.23 -1.78 1.96
C LEU A 58 7.58 -2.85 0.94
N VAL A 59 6.66 -3.76 0.64
CA VAL A 59 6.85 -4.75 -0.44
C VAL A 59 6.92 -4.02 -1.78
N ALA A 60 8.09 -4.05 -2.41
CA ALA A 60 8.34 -3.42 -3.70
C ALA A 60 9.02 -4.41 -4.66
N SER A 61 8.69 -4.32 -5.95
CA SER A 61 9.44 -5.03 -6.98
C SER A 61 10.78 -4.33 -7.23
N LYS A 62 11.84 -5.11 -7.42
CA LYS A 62 13.20 -4.60 -7.68
C LYS A 62 13.30 -3.80 -8.98
N VAL A 63 12.53 -4.18 -10.00
CA VAL A 63 12.54 -3.54 -11.35
C VAL A 63 11.23 -2.80 -11.66
N GLY A 64 10.35 -2.66 -10.67
CA GLY A 64 8.98 -2.21 -10.87
C GLY A 64 8.06 -3.32 -11.42
N LEU A 65 6.80 -2.96 -11.68
CA LEU A 65 5.80 -3.88 -12.21
C LEU A 65 5.10 -3.21 -13.40
N PRO A 66 5.66 -3.32 -14.62
CA PRO A 66 5.08 -2.70 -15.80
C PRO A 66 3.73 -3.37 -16.11
N MET A 67 2.66 -2.58 -16.13
CA MET A 67 1.29 -3.05 -16.39
C MET A 67 0.62 -2.13 -17.41
N LYS A 68 -0.30 -2.70 -18.19
CA LYS A 68 -1.17 -1.97 -19.11
C LYS A 68 -2.50 -1.72 -18.43
N PHE A 69 -2.94 -0.47 -18.46
CA PHE A 69 -4.24 -0.04 -17.95
C PHE A 69 -5.11 0.38 -19.13
N SER A 70 -6.29 -0.23 -19.25
CA SER A 70 -7.35 0.21 -20.16
C SER A 70 -8.60 0.51 -19.36
N ARG A 71 -9.22 1.68 -19.58
CA ARG A 71 -10.50 1.98 -18.92
C ARG A 71 -11.54 0.97 -19.40
N VAL A 72 -12.28 0.37 -18.47
CA VAL A 72 -13.46 -0.43 -18.78
C VAL A 72 -14.56 0.58 -19.09
N THR A 73 -14.72 0.88 -20.37
CA THR A 73 -15.91 1.54 -20.88
C THR A 73 -16.93 0.42 -21.11
N ASP A 74 -18.10 0.51 -20.45
CA ASP A 74 -19.25 -0.35 -20.77
C ASP A 74 -19.65 -0.20 -22.26
#